data_AF-A0A950EUN5-F1
#
_entry.id   AF-A0A950EUN5-F1
#
_cell.length_a   1.000
_cell.length_b   1.000
_cell.length_c   1.000
_cell.angle_alpha   90.00
_cell.angle_beta   90.00
_cell.angle_gamma   90.00
#
_symmetry.space_group_name_H-M   'P 1'
#
loop_
_entity.id
_entity.type
_entity.pdbx_description
1 polymer ?
#
loop_
_entity_poly.entity_id
_entity_poly.type
_entity_poly.pdbx_seq_one_letter_code
_entity_poly.pdbx_strand_id
1 'polypeptide(L)'
;DGSVTFGGYGPKSAAKIGGTLTDPTKQDVVKLGKAQTVDQVAFVFQYPEIYDLQVWLVPNPLGPFAEHNPNVKPTKNAEPDM
;
A
#
# COMPACT_ATOMS: atom_id res chain seq x y z
N ASP A 1 -18.17 19.68 -1.69
CA ASP A 1 -18.75 18.86 -0.61
C ASP A 1 -17.83 18.75 0.61
N GLY A 2 -16.58 19.24 0.56
CA GLY A 2 -15.74 19.38 1.76
C GLY A 2 -15.24 18.03 2.32
N SER A 3 -15.39 16.95 1.55
CA SER A 3 -15.00 15.61 1.94
C SER A 3 -13.49 15.40 1.70
N VAL A 4 -12.78 14.88 2.69
CA VAL A 4 -11.37 14.49 2.55
C VAL A 4 -11.33 13.09 1.93
N THR A 5 -10.70 12.97 0.76
CA THR A 5 -10.49 11.67 0.11
C THR A 5 -9.09 11.15 0.44
N PHE A 6 -9.00 9.88 0.85
CA PHE A 6 -7.75 9.21 1.13
C PHE A 6 -7.31 8.34 -0.04
N GLY A 7 -5.99 8.16 -0.20
CA GLY A 7 -5.44 7.24 -1.18
C GLY A 7 -3.96 6.95 -0.93
N GLY A 8 -3.46 5.87 -1.52
CA GLY A 8 -2.06 5.46 -1.43
C GLY A 8 -1.43 5.19 -2.78
N TYR A 9 -0.10 5.15 -2.84
CA TYR A 9 0.64 4.68 -4.01
C TYR A 9 1.81 3.81 -3.57
N GLY A 10 2.14 2.80 -4.38
CA GLY A 10 3.23 1.87 -4.12
C GLY A 10 4.44 2.07 -5.03
N PRO A 11 5.44 1.17 -4.98
CA PRO A 11 6.72 1.32 -5.68
C PRO A 11 6.57 1.56 -7.19
N LYS A 12 5.66 0.84 -7.85
CA LYS A 12 5.42 0.98 -9.29
C LYS A 12 4.92 2.37 -9.68
N SER A 13 4.07 2.96 -8.84
CA SER A 13 3.55 4.31 -9.06
C SER A 13 4.62 5.36 -8.79
N ALA A 14 5.41 5.19 -7.73
CA ALA A 14 6.54 6.07 -7.41
C ALA A 14 7.56 6.11 -8.56
N ALA A 15 7.93 4.95 -9.09
CA ALA A 15 8.88 4.84 -10.20
C ALA A 15 8.43 5.58 -11.47
N LYS A 16 7.12 5.58 -11.78
CA LYS A 16 6.57 6.26 -12.96
C LYS A 16 6.74 7.78 -12.92
N ILE A 17 6.82 8.37 -11.73
CA ILE A 17 6.87 9.82 -11.53
C ILE A 17 8.24 10.32 -11.00
N GLY A 18 9.19 9.40 -10.84
CA GLY A 18 10.50 9.65 -10.22
C GLY A 18 10.42 10.01 -8.73
N GLY A 19 9.37 9.56 -8.04
CA GLY A 19 9.14 9.82 -6.61
C GLY A 19 9.70 8.71 -5.71
N THR A 20 9.59 8.91 -4.40
CA THR A 20 10.00 7.94 -3.38
C THR A 20 8.84 7.59 -2.44
N LEU A 21 8.97 6.46 -1.73
CA LEU A 21 8.05 6.05 -0.66
C LEU A 21 8.50 6.51 0.72
N THR A 22 9.80 6.76 0.90
CA THR A 22 10.40 7.15 2.19
C THR A 22 10.33 8.64 2.47
N ASP A 23 10.12 9.44 1.41
CA ASP A 23 9.94 10.89 1.50
C ASP A 23 8.89 11.35 0.46
N PRO A 24 7.62 10.96 0.66
CA PRO A 24 6.55 11.24 -0.31
C PRO A 24 6.15 12.72 -0.26
N THR A 25 5.93 13.33 -1.42
CA THR A 25 5.64 14.76 -1.54
C THR A 25 4.24 15.05 -2.09
N LYS A 26 3.75 16.28 -1.91
CA LYS A 26 2.49 16.72 -2.55
C LYS A 26 2.60 16.74 -4.07
N GLN A 27 3.78 17.06 -4.62
CA GLN A 27 4.03 16.98 -6.07
C GLN A 27 3.80 15.56 -6.62
N ASP A 28 4.13 14.52 -5.86
CA ASP A 28 3.94 13.14 -6.30
C ASP A 28 2.45 12.82 -6.50
N VAL A 29 1.59 13.31 -5.61
CA VAL A 29 0.13 13.18 -5.72
C VAL A 29 -0.41 13.85 -6.97
N VAL A 30 0.12 15.02 -7.32
CA VAL A 30 -0.25 15.76 -8.54
C VAL A 30 0.23 15.04 -9.79
N LYS A 31 1.49 14.57 -9.82
CA LYS A 31 2.04 13.80 -10.95
C LYS A 31 1.30 12.50 -11.20
N LEU A 32 0.71 11.90 -10.16
CA LEU A 32 -0.15 10.72 -10.26
C LEU A 32 -1.58 11.03 -10.71
N GLY A 33 -1.92 12.30 -10.95
CA GLY A 33 -3.25 12.73 -11.36
C GLY A 33 -4.32 12.59 -10.27
N LYS A 34 -3.92 12.46 -9.00
CA LYS A 34 -4.84 12.34 -7.86
C LYS A 34 -5.30 13.69 -7.31
N ALA A 35 -4.57 14.75 -7.65
CA ALA A 35 -4.92 16.15 -7.39
C ALA A 35 -4.49 16.99 -8.59
N GLN A 36 -5.18 18.10 -8.84
CA GLN A 36 -4.82 19.03 -9.92
C GLN A 36 -3.69 19.96 -9.49
N THR A 37 -3.65 20.35 -8.21
CA THR A 37 -2.64 21.24 -7.64
C THR A 37 -2.20 20.77 -6.26
N VAL A 38 -1.04 21.24 -5.79
CA VAL A 38 -0.52 20.89 -4.46
C VAL A 38 -1.38 21.41 -3.31
N ASP A 39 -2.12 22.50 -3.53
CA ASP A 39 -3.01 23.11 -2.53
C ASP A 39 -4.25 22.25 -2.25
N GLN A 40 -4.63 21.38 -3.18
CA GLN A 40 -5.70 20.40 -2.99
C GLN A 40 -5.25 19.23 -2.09
N VAL A 41 -3.96 19.10 -1.80
CA VAL A 41 -3.41 18.00 -1.00
C VAL A 41 -3.21 18.48 0.44
N ALA A 42 -4.06 18.00 1.36
CA ALA A 42 -4.00 18.38 2.77
C ALA A 42 -2.69 17.90 3.44
N PHE A 43 -2.39 16.60 3.35
CA PHE A 43 -1.21 15.96 3.93
C PHE A 43 -0.71 14.80 3.06
N VAL A 44 0.56 14.47 3.22
CA VAL A 44 1.22 13.29 2.63
C VAL A 44 2.14 12.74 3.71
N PHE A 45 2.16 11.42 3.87
CA PHE A 45 3.02 10.74 4.82
C PHE A 45 3.40 9.37 4.27
N GLN A 46 4.59 8.90 4.66
CA GLN A 46 4.97 7.51 4.44
C GLN A 46 4.09 6.65 5.35
N TYR A 47 3.36 5.70 4.79
CA TYR A 47 2.57 4.77 5.58
C TYR A 47 3.50 3.84 6.38
N PRO A 48 3.45 3.83 7.71
CA PRO A 48 4.33 2.99 8.52
C PRO A 48 4.08 1.50 8.35
N GLU A 49 5.14 0.72 8.12
CA GLU A 49 5.07 -0.75 7.95
C GLU A 49 4.45 -1.47 9.16
N ILE A 50 4.54 -0.89 10.37
CA ILE A 50 3.90 -1.43 11.57
C ILE A 50 2.36 -1.49 11.46
N TYR A 51 1.75 -0.62 10.65
CA TYR A 51 0.31 -0.69 10.40
C TYR A 51 -0.07 -1.74 9.36
N ASP A 52 0.86 -2.13 8.46
CA ASP A 52 0.62 -3.28 7.60
C ASP A 52 0.50 -4.54 8.46
N LEU A 53 1.34 -4.69 9.49
CA LEU A 53 1.24 -5.81 10.44
C LEU A 53 -0.12 -5.87 11.14
N GLN A 54 -0.78 -4.74 11.40
CA GLN A 54 -2.15 -4.76 11.96
C GLN A 54 -3.19 -5.33 11.00
N VAL A 55 -3.06 -5.14 9.68
CA VAL A 55 -3.94 -5.78 8.67
C VAL A 55 -3.70 -7.30 8.64
N TRP A 56 -2.46 -7.74 8.84
CA TRP A 56 -2.10 -9.15 8.95
C TRP A 56 -2.50 -9.80 10.29
N LEU A 57 -2.69 -9.00 11.34
CA LEU A 57 -3.09 -9.45 12.67
C LEU A 57 -4.62 -9.48 12.89
N VAL A 58 -5.43 -8.94 11.96
CA VAL A 58 -6.85 -9.29 11.90
C VAL A 58 -6.92 -10.71 11.36
N PRO A 59 -7.40 -11.70 12.13
CA PRO A 59 -7.45 -13.09 11.68
C PRO A 59 -8.27 -13.15 10.40
N ASN A 60 -7.62 -13.45 9.28
CA ASN A 60 -8.31 -13.74 8.03
C ASN A 60 -8.57 -15.26 8.00
N PRO A 61 -9.80 -15.73 8.28
CA PRO A 61 -10.10 -17.16 8.26
C PRO A 61 -9.94 -17.81 6.88
N LEU A 62 -9.76 -17.02 5.81
CA LEU A 62 -9.65 -17.47 4.42
C LEU A 62 -8.40 -16.91 3.71
N GLY A 63 -7.41 -16.41 4.44
CA GLY A 63 -6.22 -15.76 3.87
C GLY A 63 -5.14 -16.73 3.38
N PRO A 64 -4.14 -16.25 2.61
CA PRO A 64 -3.00 -17.06 2.16
C PRO A 64 -2.17 -17.69 3.30
N PHE A 65 -2.38 -17.21 4.54
CA PHE A 65 -1.75 -17.67 5.77
C PHE A 65 -2.77 -18.12 6.83
N ALA A 66 -4.03 -18.37 6.45
CA ALA A 66 -4.92 -19.09 7.35
C ALA A 66 -4.39 -20.53 7.47
N GLU A 67 -3.99 -20.94 8.67
CA GLU A 67 -3.42 -22.27 8.96
C GLU A 67 -4.30 -23.44 8.45
N HIS A 68 -5.57 -23.16 8.14
CA HIS A 68 -6.55 -24.12 7.63
C HIS A 68 -7.24 -23.71 6.31
N ASN A 69 -6.65 -22.81 5.51
CA ASN A 69 -7.29 -22.41 4.24
C ASN A 69 -7.20 -23.55 3.19
N PRO A 70 -8.33 -24.19 2.82
CA PRO A 70 -8.32 -25.32 1.88
C PRO A 70 -7.96 -24.92 0.44
N ASN A 71 -7.95 -23.61 0.14
CA ASN A 71 -7.59 -23.08 -1.18
C ASN A 71 -6.07 -22.84 -1.33
N VAL A 72 -5.30 -22.84 -0.25
CA VAL A 72 -3.84 -22.76 -0.29
C VAL A 72 -3.29 -24.17 -0.42
N LYS A 73 -2.84 -24.52 -1.63
CA LYS A 73 -2.21 -25.82 -1.91
C LYS A 73 -0.70 -25.61 -1.98
N PRO A 74 0.10 -26.25 -1.11
CA PRO A 74 1.54 -26.24 -1.23
C PRO A 74 1.92 -26.76 -2.62
N THR A 75 2.65 -25.95 -3.38
CA THR A 75 3.22 -26.43 -4.64
C THR A 75 4.50 -27.19 -4.32
N LYS A 76 4.85 -28.21 -5.11
CA LYS A 76 6.04 -29.04 -4.88
C LYS A 76 7.36 -28.22 -4.88
N ASN A 77 7.31 -26.99 -5.37
CA ASN A 77 8.46 -26.10 -5.53
C ASN A 77 8.35 -24.85 -4.64
N ALA A 78 7.60 -24.91 -3.54
CA ALA A 78 7.60 -23.82 -2.56
C ALA A 78 8.98 -23.76 -1.89
N GLU A 79 9.75 -22.73 -2.19
CA GLU A 79 11.01 -22.46 -1.50
C GLU A 79 10.72 -21.81 -0.13
N PRO A 80 11.48 -22.15 0.92
CA PRO A 80 11.36 -21.48 2.21
C PRO A 80 11.86 -20.03 2.08
N ASP A 81 11.01 -19.07 2.50
CA ASP A 81 11.43 -17.68 2.67
C ASP A 81 12.52 -17.63 3.76
N MET A 82 13.73 -17.18 3.38
CA MET A 82 14.85 -16.93 4.31
C MET A 82 14.69 -15.62 5.07
#